data_AF-A0A0V1BLD5-F1
#
_entry.id   AF-A0A0V1BLD5-F1
#
_cell.length_a   1.000
_cell.length_b   1.000
_cell.length_c   1.000
_cell.angle_alpha   90.00
_cell.angle_beta   90.00
_cell.angle_gamma   90.00
#
_symmetry.space_group_name_H-M   'P 1'
#
loop_
_entity.id
_entity.type
_entity.pdbx_description
1 polymer ?
#
loop_
_entity_poly.entity_id
_entity_poly.type
_entity_poly.pdbx_seq_one_letter_code
_entity_poly.pdbx_strand_id
1 'polypeptide(L)' 'MFSKDRDAAFEATAQALLACIERDAASGWGAVVYTISNDEIDVKSIKARLD' A
#
# COMPACT_ATOMS: atom_id res chain seq x y z
N MET A 1 -6.95 -18.40 10.65
CA MET A 1 -7.43 -18.08 9.28
C MET A 1 -7.06 -16.63 8.94
N PHE A 2 -5.77 -16.32 8.77
CA PHE A 2 -5.25 -15.13 8.07
C PHE A 2 -3.78 -15.40 7.76
N SER A 3 -3.52 -16.45 6.97
CA SER A 3 -2.26 -16.60 6.25
C SER A 3 -2.53 -16.17 4.82
N LYS A 4 -2.97 -14.91 4.62
CA LYS A 4 -2.85 -14.33 3.28
C LYS A 4 -1.38 -13.99 3.17
N ASP A 5 -0.74 -14.61 2.19
CA ASP A 5 0.62 -14.32 1.77
C ASP A 5 0.90 -12.81 1.91
N ARG A 6 1.93 -12.43 2.66
CA ARG A 6 2.23 -11.02 3.00
C ARG A 6 2.34 -10.16 1.77
N ASP A 7 2.89 -10.72 0.71
CA ASP A 7 3.02 -10.05 -0.57
C ASP A 7 1.65 -9.82 -1.19
N ALA A 8 0.74 -10.80 -1.13
CA ALA A 8 -0.63 -10.61 -1.60
C ALA A 8 -1.40 -9.56 -0.79
N ALA A 9 -1.16 -9.45 0.52
CA ALA A 9 -1.73 -8.39 1.34
C ALA A 9 -1.16 -7.01 0.96
N PHE A 10 0.15 -6.91 0.81
CA PHE A 10 0.81 -5.70 0.33
C PHE A 10 0.29 -5.27 -1.04
N GLU A 11 0.26 -6.18 -2.03
CA GLU A 11 -0.18 -5.88 -3.39
C GLU A 11 -1.64 -5.43 -3.43
N ALA A 12 -2.53 -6.11 -2.70
CA ALA A 12 -3.93 -5.72 -2.64
C ALA A 12 -4.11 -4.30 -2.05
N THR A 13 -3.39 -3.98 -0.97
CA THR A 13 -3.43 -2.65 -0.36
C THR A 13 -2.78 -1.59 -1.24
N ALA A 14 -1.64 -1.89 -1.87
CA ALA A 14 -0.91 -0.99 -2.75
C ALA A 14 -1.76 -0.58 -3.96
N GLN A 15 -2.37 -1.57 -4.64
CA GLN A 15 -3.23 -1.30 -5.80
C GLN A 15 -4.51 -0.56 -5.42
N ALA A 16 -5.11 -0.88 -4.27
CA ALA A 16 -6.27 -0.15 -3.76
C ALA A 16 -5.94 1.32 -3.47
N LEU A 17 -4.81 1.58 -2.79
CA LEU A 17 -4.36 2.95 -2.50
C LEU A 17 -4.11 3.74 -3.78
N LEU A 18 -3.37 3.17 -4.74
CA LEU A 18 -3.11 3.81 -6.04
C LEU A 18 -4.42 4.18 -6.76
N ALA A 19 -5.39 3.27 -6.79
CA ALA A 19 -6.68 3.52 -7.44
C ALA A 19 -7.49 4.64 -6.74
N CYS A 20 -7.40 4.75 -5.41
CA CYS A 20 -8.10 5.78 -4.64
C CYS A 20 -7.45 7.16 -4.78
N ILE A 21 -6.12 7.25 -4.63
CA ILE A 21 -5.41 8.54 -4.67
C ILE A 21 -5.46 9.19 -6.05
N GLU A 22 -5.58 8.41 -7.13
CA GLU A 22 -5.80 8.95 -8.49
C GLU A 22 -7.18 9.63 -8.67
N ARG A 23 -8.09 9.47 -7.71
CA ARG A 23 -9.46 10.02 -7.77
C ARG A 23 -9.71 11.14 -6.77
N ASP A 24 -8.77 11.43 -5.87
CA ASP A 24 -8.90 12.45 -4.84
C ASP A 24 -7.81 13.51 -4.98
N ALA A 25 -8.19 14.73 -5.37
CA ALA A 25 -7.28 15.84 -5.60
C ALA A 25 -6.56 16.35 -4.33
N ALA A 26 -7.02 15.96 -3.13
CA ALA A 26 -6.37 16.32 -1.88
C ALA A 26 -5.35 15.26 -1.38
N SER A 27 -5.29 14.10 -2.05
CA SER A 27 -4.36 13.01 -1.73
C SER A 27 -3.47 12.69 -2.93
N GLY A 28 -2.33 12.04 -2.70
CA GLY A 28 -1.36 11.74 -3.77
C GLY A 28 0.08 11.83 -3.28
N TRP A 29 1.01 12.08 -4.21
CA TRP A 29 2.46 12.21 -3.94
C TRP A 29 3.16 10.94 -3.45
N GLY A 30 2.49 9.80 -3.60
CA GLY A 30 2.98 8.48 -3.18
C GLY A 30 2.21 7.94 -1.98
N ALA A 31 2.58 6.73 -1.56
CA ALA A 31 2.06 6.12 -0.35
C ALA A 31 3.16 5.31 0.34
N VAL A 32 3.03 5.09 1.64
CA VAL A 32 3.90 4.16 2.39
C VAL A 32 3.02 3.08 3.01
N VAL A 33 3.32 1.82 2.70
CA VAL A 33 2.60 0.67 3.23
C VAL A 33 3.49 -0.06 4.22
N TYR A 34 2.94 -0.28 5.41
CA TYR A 34 3.53 -1.06 6.48
C TYR A 34 2.80 -2.40 6.55
N THR A 35 3.47 -3.48 6.16
CA THR A 35 2.96 -4.85 6.35
C THR A 35 3.54 -5.39 7.65
N ILE A 36 2.68 -5.70 8.61
CA ILE A 36 3.08 -6.05 9.99
C ILE A 36 2.68 -7.50 10.27
N SER A 37 3.63 -8.31 10.74
CA SER A 37 3.39 -9.62 11.35
C SER A 37 3.86 -9.64 12.80
N ASN A 38 3.79 -10.81 13.44
CA ASN A 38 4.27 -11.00 14.80
C ASN A 38 5.81 -10.90 14.92
N ASP A 39 6.54 -11.16 13.84
CA ASP A 39 8.00 -11.33 13.82
C ASP A 39 8.73 -10.23 13.05
N GLU A 40 8.09 -9.57 12.08
CA GLU A 40 8.76 -8.58 11.23
C GLU A 40 7.79 -7.51 10.69
N ILE A 41 8.37 -6.37 10.32
CA ILE A 41 7.68 -5.25 9.67
C ILE A 41 8.35 -4.98 8.32
N ASP A 42 7.59 -5.09 7.24
CA ASP A 42 8.01 -4.64 5.91
C ASP A 42 7.46 -3.25 5.63
N VAL A 43 8.34 -2.31 5.27
CA VAL A 43 7.97 -0.95 4.91
C VAL A 43 8.32 -0.71 3.44
N LYS A 44 7.31 -0.41 2.63
CA LYS A 44 7.49 -0.17 1.19
C LYS A 44 6.86 1.17 0.80
N SER A 45 7.64 2.02 0.13
CA SER A 45 7.15 3.25 -0.48
C SER A 45 6.66 2.98 -1.91
N ILE A 46 5.48 3.46 -2.23
CA ILE A 46 4.82 3.33 -3.53
C ILE A 46 4.90 4.67 -4.23
N LYS A 47 5.42 4.66 -5.46
CA LYS A 47 5.39 5.83 -6.34
C LYS A 47 3.99 5.98 -6.92
N ALA A 48 3.37 7.12 -6.70
CA ALA A 48 2.11 7.51 -7.33
C ALA A 48 2.31 8.65 -8.32
N ARG A 49 1.21 9.07 -8.94
CA ARG A 49 1.14 10.29 -9.74
C ARG A 49 1.50 11.53 -8.87
N LEU A 50 2.19 12.49 -9.50
CA LEU A 50 2.74 13.71 -8.87
C LEU A 50 2.09 14.99 -9.43
N ASP A 51 0.96 14.83 -10.10
CA ASP A 51 0.13 15.90 -10.66
C ASP A 51 -1.07 16.20 -9.74
#